data_AF-A0A954ZC37-F1
#
_entry.id   AF-A0A954ZC37-F1
#
_cell.length_a   1.000
_cell.length_b   1.000
_cell.length_c   1.000
_cell.angle_alpha   90.00
_cell.angle_beta   90.00
_cell.angle_gamma   90.00
#
_symmetry.space_group_name_H-M   'P 1'
#
loop_
_entity.id
_entity.type
_entity.pdbx_description
1 polymer ?
#
loop_
_entity_poly.entity_id
_entity_poly.type
_entity_poly.pdbx_seq_one_letter_code
_entity_poly.pdbx_strand_id
1 'polypeptide(L)'
;MLRRRCRTAFTLVELLSASAAATLLMGGLASSLYIASRALPDDSGPRSSAMGSPYAVGQIVGDLRYARRFFELTSRSVAFETPDRNGDQAPERVRYAWSGVVGEPLTYEFNDEPAIELVRHVDQFDLTALTRQLEAQEFAVTPSIPVVFEEFTEAKLSKNGTYLWVNRPADTQEGDLLIAAVAIDSDSGADPYMPAGWQPIVVNKYFYNGYYYATLGVFWKIAGASEANSYSFDWTYNQQAYGWIMRFTGHHPTAPVQAYATAADYLAEPASPAVTTTTNNCLVLRLGAFDDDDIDVDAPGVPAHTAITMDKSKSGDDNISGGAAYAYLPMAGDAGASHFTLTDIEQFVTTTLAIQPEFP
;
A
#
# COMPACT_ATOMS: atom_id res chain seq x y z
N MET A 1 34.50 -74.68 -63.62
CA MET A 1 35.77 -74.97 -62.91
C MET A 1 35.49 -74.91 -61.40
N LEU A 2 35.56 -76.04 -60.68
CA LEU A 2 35.41 -76.05 -59.22
C LEU A 2 36.41 -77.02 -58.59
N ARG A 3 37.58 -76.48 -58.18
CA ARG A 3 38.53 -77.20 -57.32
C ARG A 3 37.91 -77.29 -55.92
N ARG A 4 37.46 -78.48 -55.52
CA ARG A 4 37.15 -78.81 -54.12
C ARG A 4 38.44 -78.65 -53.30
N ARG A 5 38.52 -77.63 -52.45
CA ARG A 5 39.53 -77.54 -51.39
C ARG A 5 39.18 -78.58 -50.32
N CYS A 6 40.06 -79.56 -50.10
CA CYS A 6 40.01 -80.41 -48.92
C CYS A 6 40.04 -79.53 -47.67
N ARG A 7 39.08 -79.71 -46.77
CA ARG A 7 39.15 -79.16 -45.42
C ARG A 7 40.13 -80.03 -44.63
N THR A 8 41.26 -79.46 -44.25
CA THR A 8 42.21 -80.08 -43.33
C THR A 8 41.55 -80.18 -41.96
N ALA A 9 41.38 -81.41 -41.45
CA ALA A 9 40.93 -81.64 -40.08
C ALA A 9 42.09 -81.36 -39.12
N PHE A 10 41.81 -80.64 -38.03
CA PHE A 10 42.81 -80.32 -37.00
C PHE A 10 43.33 -81.60 -36.33
N THR A 11 44.63 -81.66 -36.05
CA THR A 11 45.21 -82.79 -35.31
C THR A 11 44.90 -82.65 -33.81
N LEU A 12 44.90 -83.78 -33.08
CA LEU A 12 44.56 -83.80 -31.64
C LEU A 12 45.50 -82.93 -30.80
N VAL A 13 46.78 -82.86 -31.20
CA VAL A 13 47.80 -81.96 -30.61
C VAL A 13 47.49 -80.49 -30.90
N GLU A 14 46.95 -80.17 -32.07
CA GLU A 14 46.55 -78.82 -32.47
C GLU A 14 45.33 -78.34 -31.69
N LEU A 15 44.36 -79.23 -31.44
CA LEU A 15 43.19 -78.95 -30.59
C LEU A 15 43.61 -78.71 -29.12
N LEU A 16 44.53 -79.52 -28.61
CA LEU A 16 45.05 -79.37 -27.24
C LEU A 16 45.85 -78.08 -27.06
N SER A 17 46.68 -77.72 -28.04
CA SER A 17 47.44 -76.46 -28.01
C SER A 17 46.53 -75.24 -28.20
N ALA A 18 45.52 -75.31 -29.08
CA ALA A 18 44.54 -74.25 -29.26
C ALA A 18 43.66 -74.04 -28.01
N SER A 19 43.22 -75.12 -27.35
CA SER A 19 42.43 -75.02 -26.11
C SER A 19 43.25 -74.50 -24.93
N ALA A 20 44.52 -74.92 -24.80
CA ALA A 20 45.42 -74.36 -23.79
C ALA A 20 45.67 -72.85 -24.02
N ALA A 21 45.91 -72.44 -25.28
CA ALA A 21 46.09 -71.04 -25.64
C ALA A 21 44.82 -70.21 -25.40
N ALA A 22 43.64 -70.75 -25.73
CA ALA A 22 42.36 -70.09 -25.46
C ALA A 22 42.09 -69.89 -23.96
N THR A 23 42.46 -70.87 -23.13
CA THR A 23 42.29 -70.78 -21.68
C THR A 23 43.19 -69.70 -21.07
N LEU A 24 44.46 -69.61 -21.53
CA LEU A 24 45.38 -68.56 -21.11
C LEU A 24 44.92 -67.17 -21.57
N LEU A 25 44.39 -67.05 -22.79
CA LEU A 25 43.82 -65.80 -23.31
C LEU A 25 42.59 -65.37 -22.51
N MET A 26 41.68 -66.29 -22.20
CA MET A 26 40.49 -66.01 -21.39
C MET A 26 40.88 -65.60 -19.96
N GLY A 27 41.86 -66.26 -19.35
CA GLY A 27 42.38 -65.89 -18.03
C GLY A 27 43.07 -64.51 -18.03
N GLY A 28 43.83 -64.22 -19.09
CA GLY A 28 44.47 -62.93 -19.30
C GLY A 28 43.47 -61.80 -19.52
N LEU A 29 42.42 -62.04 -20.33
CA LEU A 29 41.33 -61.09 -20.57
C LEU A 29 40.49 -60.85 -19.31
N ALA A 30 40.19 -61.91 -18.53
CA ALA A 30 39.48 -61.75 -17.27
C ALA A 30 40.29 -60.92 -16.26
N SER A 31 41.61 -61.14 -16.21
CA SER A 31 42.52 -60.38 -15.34
C SER A 31 42.67 -58.93 -15.80
N SER A 32 42.78 -58.68 -17.11
CA SER A 32 42.86 -57.32 -17.64
C SER A 32 41.56 -56.56 -17.46
N LEU A 33 40.41 -57.22 -17.60
CA LEU A 33 39.10 -56.63 -17.32
C LEU A 33 38.91 -56.33 -15.83
N TYR A 34 39.42 -57.21 -14.94
CA TYR A 34 39.40 -57.00 -13.50
C TYR A 34 40.32 -55.84 -13.05
N ILE A 35 41.49 -55.71 -13.67
CA ILE A 35 42.40 -54.58 -13.39
C ILE A 35 41.83 -53.29 -13.98
N ALA A 36 41.25 -53.34 -15.18
CA ALA A 36 40.59 -52.20 -15.80
C ALA A 36 39.36 -51.74 -15.00
N SER A 37 38.56 -52.67 -14.44
CA SER A 37 37.40 -52.31 -13.61
C SER A 37 37.79 -51.66 -12.29
N ARG A 38 38.95 -52.01 -11.72
CA ARG A 38 39.53 -51.30 -10.57
C ARG A 38 40.19 -49.95 -10.92
N ALA A 39 40.46 -49.71 -12.19
CA ALA A 39 41.05 -48.46 -12.68
C ALA A 39 40.00 -47.44 -13.16
N LEU A 40 38.74 -47.86 -13.32
CA LEU A 40 37.64 -46.93 -13.51
C LEU A 40 37.46 -46.11 -12.22
N PRO A 41 37.41 -44.77 -12.31
CA PRO A 41 37.10 -43.94 -11.16
C PRO A 41 35.74 -44.37 -10.60
N ASP A 42 35.70 -44.75 -9.33
CA ASP A 42 34.45 -44.86 -8.60
C ASP A 42 33.91 -43.42 -8.41
N ASP A 43 32.59 -43.22 -8.47
CA ASP A 43 31.96 -41.90 -8.23
C ASP A 43 32.26 -41.38 -6.80
N SER A 44 32.81 -42.24 -5.95
CA SER A 44 33.31 -41.98 -4.59
C SER A 44 34.76 -41.48 -4.50
N GLY A 45 35.46 -41.25 -5.63
CA GLY A 45 36.87 -40.86 -5.63
C GLY A 45 37.15 -39.45 -5.05
N PRO A 46 38.39 -39.15 -4.60
CA PRO A 46 38.76 -37.83 -4.06
C PRO A 46 38.54 -36.65 -5.03
N ARG A 47 38.48 -36.92 -6.35
CA ARG A 47 38.30 -35.92 -7.39
C ARG A 47 36.83 -35.48 -7.59
N SER A 48 35.84 -36.36 -7.37
CA SER A 48 34.42 -35.97 -7.37
C SER A 48 34.06 -35.21 -6.09
N SER A 49 34.60 -35.67 -4.94
CA SER A 49 34.47 -35.00 -3.64
C SER A 49 35.10 -33.59 -3.64
N ALA A 50 36.22 -33.40 -4.33
CA ALA A 50 36.88 -32.10 -4.47
C ALA A 50 36.11 -31.09 -5.34
N MET A 51 35.21 -31.55 -6.22
CA MET A 51 34.35 -30.65 -7.00
C MET A 51 33.07 -30.28 -6.24
N GLY A 52 32.46 -31.20 -5.50
CA GLY A 52 31.20 -30.94 -4.78
C GLY A 52 31.30 -29.86 -3.69
N SER A 53 32.43 -29.79 -2.97
CA SER A 53 32.60 -28.86 -1.85
C SER A 53 32.64 -27.37 -2.27
N PRO A 54 33.44 -26.94 -3.28
CA PRO A 54 33.43 -25.55 -3.73
C PRO A 54 32.09 -25.07 -4.30
N TYR A 55 31.35 -25.93 -5.02
CA TYR A 55 30.03 -25.59 -5.53
C TYR A 55 29.01 -25.41 -4.39
N ALA A 56 29.02 -26.30 -3.40
CA ALA A 56 28.15 -26.20 -2.24
C ALA A 56 28.42 -24.91 -1.43
N VAL A 57 29.69 -24.58 -1.18
CA VAL A 57 30.05 -23.32 -0.51
C VAL A 57 29.59 -22.11 -1.32
N GLY A 58 29.81 -22.13 -2.64
CA GLY A 58 29.36 -21.06 -3.53
C GLY A 58 27.84 -20.85 -3.51
N GLN A 59 27.08 -21.95 -3.47
CA GLN A 59 25.62 -21.89 -3.36
C GLN A 59 25.18 -21.34 -1.99
N ILE A 60 25.73 -21.87 -0.89
CA ILE A 60 25.42 -21.41 0.47
C ILE A 60 25.70 -19.91 0.62
N VAL A 61 26.86 -19.44 0.16
CA VAL A 61 27.23 -18.01 0.20
C VAL A 61 26.32 -17.18 -0.71
N GLY A 62 26.00 -17.70 -1.90
CA GLY A 62 25.09 -17.05 -2.84
C GLY A 62 23.69 -16.86 -2.24
N ASP A 63 23.20 -17.85 -1.50
CA ASP A 63 21.89 -17.80 -0.88
C ASP A 63 21.88 -16.92 0.36
N LEU A 64 22.88 -17.06 1.23
CA LEU A 64 23.04 -16.21 2.42
C LEU A 64 23.18 -14.72 2.08
N ARG A 65 23.71 -14.38 0.90
CA ARG A 65 23.81 -12.99 0.43
C ARG A 65 22.44 -12.30 0.31
N TYR A 66 21.39 -13.06 0.05
CA TYR A 66 20.02 -12.55 -0.08
C TYR A 66 19.15 -12.90 1.13
N ALA A 67 19.72 -13.44 2.21
CA ALA A 67 18.97 -13.77 3.42
C ALA A 67 18.35 -12.50 4.03
N ARG A 68 17.04 -12.52 4.22
CA ARG A 68 16.26 -11.44 4.85
C ARG A 68 16.02 -11.69 6.34
N ARG A 69 15.84 -12.96 6.69
CA ARG A 69 15.50 -13.41 8.04
C ARG A 69 16.09 -14.80 8.28
N PHE A 70 16.64 -15.04 9.47
CA PHE A 70 17.09 -16.36 9.90
C PHE A 70 16.06 -17.01 10.83
N PHE A 71 15.80 -18.30 10.63
CA PHE A 71 14.96 -19.14 11.47
C PHE A 71 15.78 -20.11 12.32
N GLU A 72 16.95 -20.50 11.81
CA GLU A 72 17.89 -21.41 12.45
C GLU A 72 19.31 -20.95 12.08
N LEU A 73 20.19 -20.88 13.07
CA LEU A 73 21.60 -20.59 12.86
C LEU A 73 22.40 -21.28 13.95
N THR A 74 22.95 -22.43 13.61
CA THR A 74 23.86 -23.21 14.46
C THR A 74 25.19 -23.37 13.74
N SER A 75 26.17 -24.00 14.37
CA SER A 75 27.40 -24.36 13.67
C SER A 75 27.20 -25.41 12.57
N ARG A 76 26.06 -26.11 12.52
CA ARG A 76 25.85 -27.22 11.58
C ARG A 76 24.62 -27.07 10.70
N SER A 77 23.87 -25.99 10.88
CA SER A 77 22.65 -25.74 10.14
C SER A 77 22.35 -24.26 10.05
N VAL A 78 21.76 -23.86 8.94
CA VAL A 78 21.24 -22.52 8.74
C VAL A 78 19.95 -22.59 7.93
N ALA A 79 18.90 -21.96 8.43
CA ALA A 79 17.62 -21.83 7.75
C ALA A 79 17.24 -20.35 7.70
N PHE A 80 16.85 -19.88 6.52
CA PHE A 80 16.60 -18.46 6.28
C PHE A 80 15.61 -18.23 5.14
N GLU A 81 15.11 -17.01 5.07
CA GLU A 81 14.22 -16.54 4.02
C GLU A 81 15.00 -15.80 2.93
N THR A 82 14.72 -16.08 1.67
CA THR A 82 15.22 -15.36 0.50
C THR A 82 14.09 -14.70 -0.29
N PRO A 83 14.35 -13.65 -1.10
CA PRO A 83 13.35 -13.13 -2.04
C PRO A 83 12.94 -14.17 -3.08
N ASP A 84 11.70 -14.07 -3.55
CA ASP A 84 11.12 -14.88 -4.62
C ASP A 84 12.08 -15.10 -5.80
N ARG A 85 12.38 -16.38 -6.07
CA ARG A 85 13.24 -16.95 -7.10
C ARG A 85 12.45 -17.81 -8.08
N ASN A 86 11.34 -18.41 -7.65
CA ASN A 86 10.54 -19.33 -8.48
C ASN A 86 9.39 -18.62 -9.24
N GLY A 87 9.14 -17.34 -8.93
CA GLY A 87 8.15 -16.47 -9.59
C GLY A 87 6.74 -16.60 -9.04
N ASP A 88 6.54 -17.16 -7.85
CA ASP A 88 5.22 -17.37 -7.22
C ASP A 88 4.74 -16.21 -6.33
N GLN A 89 5.51 -15.11 -6.26
CA GLN A 89 5.26 -13.93 -5.44
C GLN A 89 5.34 -14.17 -3.92
N ALA A 90 5.87 -15.31 -3.48
CA ALA A 90 6.16 -15.59 -2.08
C ALA A 90 7.68 -15.67 -1.83
N PRO A 91 8.16 -15.21 -0.67
CA PRO A 91 9.56 -15.42 -0.30
C PRO A 91 9.82 -16.90 0.00
N GLU A 92 10.99 -17.41 -0.36
CA GLU A 92 11.32 -18.83 -0.14
C GLU A 92 12.13 -19.07 1.12
N ARG A 93 11.92 -20.26 1.67
CA ARG A 93 12.69 -20.78 2.80
C ARG A 93 13.77 -21.70 2.29
N VAL A 94 15.02 -21.39 2.61
CA VAL A 94 16.17 -22.22 2.29
C VAL A 94 16.74 -22.77 3.59
N ARG A 95 17.08 -24.06 3.61
CA ARG A 95 17.77 -24.67 4.74
C ARG A 95 18.93 -25.56 4.29
N TYR A 96 20.08 -25.35 4.93
CA TYR A 96 21.24 -26.22 4.85
C TYR A 96 21.47 -26.89 6.20
N ALA A 97 21.73 -28.19 6.22
CA ALA A 97 21.97 -28.90 7.47
C ALA A 97 22.91 -30.09 7.31
N TRP A 98 23.79 -30.28 8.29
CA TRP A 98 24.61 -31.47 8.45
C TRP A 98 24.40 -32.04 9.85
N SER A 99 24.27 -33.37 9.95
CA SER A 99 24.00 -34.05 11.22
C SER A 99 25.15 -33.90 12.23
N GLY A 100 26.36 -33.63 11.75
CA GLY A 100 27.57 -33.63 12.57
C GLY A 100 28.24 -34.99 12.71
N VAL A 101 27.71 -36.02 12.05
CA VAL A 101 28.32 -37.35 11.99
C VAL A 101 29.20 -37.41 10.75
N VAL A 102 30.47 -37.77 10.95
CA VAL A 102 31.45 -37.93 9.87
C VAL A 102 30.94 -38.94 8.85
N GLY A 103 30.92 -38.55 7.57
CA GLY A 103 30.48 -39.38 6.47
C GLY A 103 29.00 -39.24 6.10
N GLU A 104 28.18 -38.57 6.91
CA GLU A 104 26.80 -38.19 6.57
C GLU A 104 26.77 -36.98 5.62
N PRO A 105 25.70 -36.80 4.82
CA PRO A 105 25.64 -35.73 3.83
C PRO A 105 25.28 -34.36 4.45
N LEU A 106 25.73 -33.30 3.78
CA LEU A 106 25.14 -31.96 3.92
C LEU A 106 23.91 -31.91 3.02
N THR A 107 22.75 -31.55 3.58
CA THR A 107 21.49 -31.48 2.85
C THR A 107 21.08 -30.04 2.53
N TYR A 108 20.33 -29.87 1.44
CA TYR A 108 19.66 -28.64 1.04
C TYR A 108 18.15 -28.88 0.98
N GLU A 109 17.37 -27.96 1.52
CA GLU A 109 15.92 -28.00 1.57
C GLU A 109 15.39 -26.65 1.08
N PHE A 110 14.39 -26.69 0.20
CA PHE A 110 13.80 -25.51 -0.43
C PHE A 110 12.29 -25.52 -0.19
N ASN A 111 11.79 -24.49 0.48
CA ASN A 111 10.43 -24.40 1.00
C ASN A 111 10.10 -25.64 1.84
N ASP A 112 8.97 -26.30 1.56
CA ASP A 112 8.52 -27.50 2.26
C ASP A 112 8.82 -28.79 1.45
N GLU A 113 9.72 -28.70 0.46
CA GLU A 113 10.16 -29.86 -0.31
C GLU A 113 11.10 -30.77 0.50
N PRO A 114 11.13 -32.08 0.23
CA PRO A 114 12.07 -32.99 0.87
C PRO A 114 13.53 -32.55 0.70
N ALA A 115 14.29 -32.62 1.79
CA ALA A 115 15.72 -32.31 1.76
C ALA A 115 16.49 -33.22 0.80
N ILE A 116 17.32 -32.62 -0.05
CA ILE A 116 18.19 -33.32 -1.00
C ILE A 116 19.65 -33.31 -0.52
N GLU A 117 20.42 -34.33 -0.88
CA GLU A 117 21.85 -34.38 -0.60
C GLU A 117 22.61 -33.39 -1.49
N LEU A 118 23.23 -32.38 -0.88
CA LEU A 118 24.05 -31.39 -1.59
C LEU A 118 25.52 -31.84 -1.69
N VAL A 119 26.07 -32.35 -0.59
CA VAL A 119 27.42 -32.92 -0.54
C VAL A 119 27.37 -34.24 0.22
N ARG A 120 27.90 -35.29 -0.38
CA ARG A 120 28.02 -36.61 0.26
C ARG A 120 29.30 -36.69 1.08
N HIS A 121 29.30 -37.55 2.10
CA HIS A 121 30.47 -37.88 2.90
C HIS A 121 31.20 -36.66 3.49
N VAL A 122 30.46 -35.85 4.25
CA VAL A 122 31.03 -34.67 4.89
C VAL A 122 31.79 -35.08 6.15
N ASP A 123 33.08 -34.75 6.18
CA ASP A 123 33.93 -34.93 7.37
C ASP A 123 33.72 -33.81 8.39
N GLN A 124 33.58 -32.57 7.91
CA GLN A 124 33.40 -31.39 8.75
C GLN A 124 32.62 -30.30 8.00
N PHE A 125 31.65 -29.72 8.70
CA PHE A 125 30.95 -28.50 8.30
C PHE A 125 30.76 -27.62 9.54
N ASP A 126 31.13 -26.35 9.43
CA ASP A 126 31.02 -25.37 10.50
C ASP A 126 30.55 -24.01 9.97
N LEU A 127 29.60 -23.40 10.69
CA LEU A 127 29.11 -22.05 10.45
C LEU A 127 29.37 -21.19 11.67
N THR A 128 29.97 -20.03 11.46
CA THR A 128 30.19 -19.03 12.51
C THR A 128 29.58 -17.71 12.06
N ALA A 129 28.77 -17.10 12.93
CA ALA A 129 28.12 -15.83 12.66
C ALA A 129 28.73 -14.70 13.48
N LEU A 130 28.95 -13.56 12.83
CA LEU A 130 29.21 -12.30 13.51
C LEU A 130 27.87 -11.60 13.73
N THR A 131 27.39 -11.59 14.97
CA THR A 131 26.14 -10.92 15.33
C THR A 131 26.44 -9.58 15.99
N ARG A 132 25.59 -8.59 15.71
CA ARG A 132 25.50 -7.36 16.49
C ARG A 132 24.06 -7.22 16.97
N GLN A 133 23.87 -6.88 18.24
CA GLN A 133 22.57 -6.44 18.70
C GLN A 133 22.35 -5.03 18.18
N LEU A 134 21.26 -4.86 17.43
CA LEU A 134 20.68 -3.56 17.16
C LEU A 134 19.47 -3.50 18.09
N GLU A 135 19.39 -2.46 18.92
CA GLU A 135 18.10 -2.13 19.51
C GLU A 135 17.15 -1.85 18.34
N ALA A 136 16.05 -2.59 18.27
CA ALA A 136 14.96 -2.17 17.41
C ALA A 136 14.53 -0.81 17.96
N GLN A 137 14.77 0.25 17.19
CA GLN A 137 13.97 1.44 17.36
C GLN A 137 12.56 1.01 16.97
N GLU A 138 11.76 0.59 17.95
CA GLU A 138 10.33 0.60 17.77
C GLU A 138 10.02 2.00 17.27
N PHE A 139 9.58 2.11 16.03
CA PHE A 139 8.65 3.17 15.71
C PHE A 139 7.45 2.85 16.59
N ALA A 140 7.42 3.40 17.79
CA ALA A 140 6.17 3.56 18.50
C ALA A 140 5.31 4.36 17.52
N VAL A 141 4.45 3.67 16.78
CA VAL A 141 3.31 4.32 16.15
C VAL A 141 2.43 4.66 17.34
N THR A 142 2.76 5.77 18.01
CA THR A 142 1.82 6.38 18.93
C THR A 142 0.57 6.60 18.08
N PRO A 143 -0.57 5.96 18.40
CA PRO A 143 -1.73 6.04 17.53
C PRO A 143 -2.10 7.51 17.40
N SER A 144 -2.09 8.03 16.16
CA SER A 144 -2.61 9.36 15.90
C SER A 144 -4.05 9.37 16.41
N ILE A 145 -4.40 10.35 17.25
CA ILE A 145 -5.80 10.55 17.63
C ILE A 145 -6.55 10.82 16.32
N PRO A 146 -7.56 10.00 15.94
CA PRO A 146 -8.27 10.26 14.71
C PRO A 146 -8.92 11.63 14.80
N VAL A 147 -8.97 12.35 13.68
CA VAL A 147 -9.83 13.54 13.60
C VAL A 147 -11.25 13.07 13.88
N VAL A 148 -11.99 13.76 14.76
CA VAL A 148 -13.38 13.42 15.06
C VAL A 148 -14.25 14.59 14.66
N PHE A 149 -15.30 14.32 13.87
CA PHE A 149 -16.40 15.27 13.69
C PHE A 149 -17.26 15.26 14.94
N GLU A 150 -17.46 16.43 15.54
CA GLU A 150 -18.14 16.56 16.83
C GLU A 150 -19.57 17.06 16.67
N GLU A 151 -19.74 18.22 16.04
CA GLU A 151 -21.03 18.91 15.94
C GLU A 151 -20.97 19.98 14.85
N PHE A 152 -22.13 20.41 14.36
CA PHE A 152 -22.24 21.58 13.49
C PHE A 152 -23.37 22.51 13.91
N THR A 153 -23.33 23.72 13.37
CA THR A 153 -24.40 24.71 13.43
C THR A 153 -24.54 25.36 12.08
N GLU A 154 -25.76 25.75 11.73
CA GLU A 154 -26.07 26.35 10.44
C GLU A 154 -26.95 27.58 10.58
N ALA A 155 -26.97 28.39 9.53
CA ALA A 155 -27.87 29.50 9.37
C ALA A 155 -28.18 29.72 7.89
N LYS A 156 -29.32 30.35 7.63
CA LYS A 156 -29.78 30.67 6.29
C LYS A 156 -30.32 32.08 6.19
N LEU A 157 -30.13 32.66 5.02
CA LEU A 157 -30.61 33.97 4.66
C LEU A 157 -31.71 33.85 3.61
N SER A 158 -32.96 33.73 4.06
CA SER A 158 -34.14 33.52 3.19
C SER A 158 -34.60 34.78 2.44
N LYS A 159 -33.85 35.89 2.56
CA LYS A 159 -34.05 37.17 1.88
C LYS A 159 -32.68 37.74 1.55
N ASN A 160 -32.57 38.50 0.48
CA ASN A 160 -31.26 39.00 0.09
C ASN A 160 -30.67 39.92 1.17
N GLY A 161 -29.40 39.73 1.45
CA GLY A 161 -28.60 40.56 2.34
C GLY A 161 -27.12 40.44 2.00
N THR A 162 -26.29 41.04 2.83
CA THR A 162 -24.83 41.16 2.60
C THR A 162 -24.01 40.46 3.66
N TYR A 163 -24.66 39.70 4.55
CA TYR A 163 -24.00 38.96 5.62
C TYR A 163 -24.88 37.82 6.14
N LEU A 164 -24.23 36.83 6.75
CA LEU A 164 -24.86 35.72 7.47
C LEU A 164 -24.19 35.53 8.83
N TRP A 165 -25.01 35.56 9.89
CA TRP A 165 -24.57 35.15 11.22
C TRP A 165 -24.74 33.65 11.40
N VAL A 166 -23.65 32.94 11.64
CA VAL A 166 -23.66 31.52 11.98
C VAL A 166 -23.17 31.37 13.41
N ASN A 167 -23.94 30.68 14.25
CA ASN A 167 -23.51 30.37 15.61
C ASN A 167 -22.32 29.42 15.57
N ARG A 168 -21.47 29.48 16.58
CA ARG A 168 -20.45 28.47 16.84
C ARG A 168 -21.13 27.15 17.30
N PRO A 169 -20.61 25.97 16.92
CA PRO A 169 -21.10 24.70 17.43
C PRO A 169 -21.07 24.60 18.95
N ALA A 170 -22.02 23.88 19.53
CA ALA A 170 -22.07 23.66 20.98
C ALA A 170 -20.78 22.99 21.48
N ASP A 171 -20.46 23.24 22.76
CA ASP A 171 -19.31 22.66 23.45
C ASP A 171 -17.94 22.89 22.81
N THR A 172 -17.82 23.92 21.96
CA THR A 172 -16.53 24.34 21.39
C THR A 172 -15.57 24.79 22.49
N GLN A 173 -14.44 24.11 22.59
CA GLN A 173 -13.37 24.40 23.55
C GLN A 173 -12.20 25.11 22.86
N GLU A 174 -11.31 25.67 23.67
CA GLU A 174 -10.03 26.16 23.17
C GLU A 174 -9.24 25.02 22.52
N GLY A 175 -8.70 25.26 21.32
CA GLY A 175 -7.94 24.27 20.56
C GLY A 175 -8.74 23.51 19.52
N ASP A 176 -10.08 23.52 19.59
CA ASP A 176 -10.93 22.85 18.60
C ASP A 176 -10.79 23.49 17.21
N LEU A 177 -10.84 22.67 16.16
CA LEU A 177 -10.90 23.13 14.77
C LEU A 177 -12.34 23.46 14.40
N LEU A 178 -12.52 24.69 13.93
CA LEU A 178 -13.74 25.11 13.27
C LEU A 178 -13.49 25.21 11.77
N ILE A 179 -14.35 24.57 10.97
CA ILE A 179 -14.41 24.78 9.52
C ILE A 179 -15.76 25.41 9.19
N ALA A 180 -15.74 26.53 8.50
CA ALA A 180 -16.93 27.20 8.00
C ALA A 180 -17.04 27.02 6.49
N ALA A 181 -18.26 26.80 6.02
CA ALA A 181 -18.61 26.85 4.62
C ALA A 181 -19.81 27.77 4.42
N VAL A 182 -19.75 28.60 3.39
CA VAL A 182 -20.78 29.59 3.06
C VAL A 182 -21.08 29.51 1.57
N ALA A 183 -22.27 29.00 1.26
CA ALA A 183 -22.86 28.97 -0.07
C ALA A 183 -23.62 30.28 -0.32
N ILE A 184 -23.38 30.92 -1.46
CA ILE A 184 -24.00 32.17 -1.87
C ILE A 184 -24.47 32.04 -3.32
N ASP A 185 -25.73 32.40 -3.57
CA ASP A 185 -26.46 32.29 -4.85
C ASP A 185 -25.70 32.86 -6.06
N SER A 186 -25.06 34.02 -5.91
CA SER A 186 -24.38 34.64 -7.06
C SER A 186 -23.07 35.32 -6.67
N ASP A 187 -22.60 36.26 -7.50
CA ASP A 187 -21.37 36.99 -7.25
C ASP A 187 -21.49 37.80 -5.96
N SER A 188 -20.49 37.63 -5.11
CA SER A 188 -20.24 38.45 -3.93
C SER A 188 -19.43 39.71 -4.26
N GLY A 189 -18.96 39.89 -5.50
CA GLY A 189 -18.16 41.01 -6.00
C GLY A 189 -16.72 40.97 -5.51
N ALA A 190 -16.55 41.07 -4.19
CA ALA A 190 -15.37 40.62 -3.46
C ALA A 190 -15.69 39.25 -2.87
N ASP A 191 -14.70 38.35 -2.83
CA ASP A 191 -14.84 37.05 -2.15
C ASP A 191 -15.43 37.25 -0.73
N PRO A 192 -16.25 36.30 -0.22
CA PRO A 192 -16.83 36.41 1.11
C PRO A 192 -15.76 36.75 2.14
N TYR A 193 -15.98 37.85 2.85
CA TYR A 193 -15.11 38.33 3.90
C TYR A 193 -15.26 37.41 5.10
N MET A 194 -14.14 36.81 5.50
CA MET A 194 -14.07 35.98 6.69
C MET A 194 -13.96 36.84 7.96
N PRO A 195 -14.54 36.40 9.09
CA PRO A 195 -14.35 37.07 10.35
C PRO A 195 -12.88 37.08 10.80
N ALA A 196 -12.52 38.04 11.66
CA ALA A 196 -11.16 38.14 12.19
C ALA A 196 -10.70 36.84 12.88
N GLY A 197 -9.49 36.39 12.55
CA GLY A 197 -8.89 35.19 13.10
C GLY A 197 -9.35 33.88 12.46
N TRP A 198 -10.14 33.94 11.39
CA TRP A 198 -10.30 32.84 10.43
C TRP A 198 -9.21 32.92 9.35
N GLN A 199 -8.99 31.82 8.65
CA GLN A 199 -8.07 31.68 7.52
C GLN A 199 -8.84 31.10 6.33
N PRO A 200 -8.61 31.59 5.09
CA PRO A 200 -9.25 31.03 3.92
C PRO A 200 -8.59 29.70 3.56
N ILE A 201 -9.40 28.70 3.24
CA ILE A 201 -8.95 27.50 2.51
C ILE A 201 -9.10 27.77 1.03
N VAL A 202 -10.33 28.07 0.62
CA VAL A 202 -10.66 28.35 -0.76
C VAL A 202 -11.94 29.17 -0.84
N VAL A 203 -12.00 30.07 -1.81
CA VAL A 203 -13.25 30.63 -2.32
C VAL A 203 -13.30 30.27 -3.78
N ASN A 204 -14.34 29.55 -4.19
CA ASN A 204 -14.52 29.17 -5.59
C ASN A 204 -15.93 29.56 -6.07
N LYS A 205 -16.04 29.80 -7.37
CA LYS A 205 -17.22 30.35 -8.02
C LYS A 205 -17.49 29.63 -9.32
N TYR A 206 -18.76 29.37 -9.62
CA TYR A 206 -19.15 28.92 -10.96
C TYR A 206 -19.57 30.12 -11.81
N PHE A 207 -18.86 30.34 -12.92
CA PHE A 207 -19.09 31.43 -13.87
C PHE A 207 -19.42 30.88 -15.25
N TYR A 208 -20.56 31.27 -15.80
CA TYR A 208 -20.97 30.89 -17.14
C TYR A 208 -21.72 32.03 -17.83
N ASN A 209 -21.42 32.24 -19.11
CA ASN A 209 -22.11 33.22 -19.97
C ASN A 209 -22.26 34.64 -19.37
N GLY A 210 -21.28 35.11 -18.60
CA GLY A 210 -21.31 36.45 -17.99
C GLY A 210 -21.94 36.55 -16.61
N TYR A 211 -22.44 35.44 -16.06
CA TYR A 211 -23.11 35.39 -14.75
C TYR A 211 -22.41 34.41 -13.80
N TYR A 212 -22.51 34.69 -12.51
CA TYR A 212 -22.13 33.78 -11.44
C TYR A 212 -23.38 33.16 -10.83
N TYR A 213 -23.37 31.85 -10.62
CA TYR A 213 -24.54 31.05 -10.19
C TYR A 213 -24.33 30.33 -8.86
N ALA A 214 -23.10 30.25 -8.39
CA ALA A 214 -22.81 29.71 -7.07
C ALA A 214 -21.44 30.19 -6.64
N THR A 215 -21.33 30.60 -5.37
CA THR A 215 -20.07 30.85 -4.69
C THR A 215 -20.01 29.97 -3.44
N LEU A 216 -18.88 29.28 -3.25
CA LEU A 216 -18.57 28.55 -2.01
C LEU A 216 -17.30 29.14 -1.38
N GLY A 217 -17.45 29.76 -0.21
CA GLY A 217 -16.34 30.15 0.64
C GLY A 217 -16.10 29.14 1.75
N VAL A 218 -14.87 28.64 1.87
CA VAL A 218 -14.47 27.67 2.90
C VAL A 218 -13.32 28.23 3.72
N PHE A 219 -13.49 28.27 5.04
CA PHE A 219 -12.58 28.91 5.98
C PHE A 219 -12.31 27.99 7.17
N TRP A 220 -11.18 28.18 7.84
CA TRP A 220 -10.89 27.47 9.08
C TRP A 220 -10.35 28.39 10.18
N LYS A 221 -10.47 27.93 11.41
CA LYS A 221 -9.98 28.59 12.61
C LYS A 221 -9.69 27.56 13.70
N ILE A 222 -8.68 27.83 14.53
CA ILE A 222 -8.55 27.17 15.85
C ILE A 222 -9.25 28.05 16.89
N ALA A 223 -10.18 27.46 17.63
CA ALA A 223 -10.93 28.16 18.66
C ALA A 223 -9.99 28.61 19.80
N GLY A 224 -10.14 29.86 20.24
CA GLY A 224 -9.34 30.42 21.34
C GLY A 224 -10.00 30.25 22.71
N ALA A 225 -9.26 30.58 23.79
CA ALA A 225 -9.75 30.58 25.18
C ALA A 225 -11.04 31.42 25.43
N SER A 226 -11.32 32.40 24.57
CA SER A 226 -12.49 33.28 24.65
C SER A 226 -13.19 33.36 23.30
N GLU A 227 -13.46 32.19 22.74
CA GLU A 227 -14.07 32.03 21.43
C GLU A 227 -15.49 32.64 21.38
N ALA A 228 -15.80 33.34 20.28
CA ALA A 228 -17.06 34.05 20.11
C ALA A 228 -18.24 33.07 19.93
N ASN A 229 -19.44 33.48 20.33
CA ASN A 229 -20.64 32.64 20.20
C ASN A 229 -21.19 32.56 18.76
N SER A 230 -20.85 33.53 17.92
CA SER A 230 -21.31 33.61 16.54
C SER A 230 -20.32 34.37 15.68
N TYR A 231 -20.35 34.09 14.39
CA TYR A 231 -19.50 34.68 13.37
C TYR A 231 -20.34 35.29 12.26
N SER A 232 -19.93 36.48 11.79
CA SER A 232 -20.50 37.12 10.60
C SER A 232 -19.61 36.82 9.41
N PHE A 233 -20.19 36.24 8.37
CA PHE A 233 -19.58 36.13 7.06
C PHE A 233 -20.24 37.15 6.16
N ASP A 234 -19.45 38.06 5.60
CA ASP A 234 -19.95 39.23 4.88
C ASP A 234 -19.60 39.15 3.39
N TRP A 235 -20.35 39.83 2.53
CA TRP A 235 -20.10 39.93 1.10
C TRP A 235 -20.66 41.24 0.52
N THR A 236 -20.37 41.56 -0.76
CA THR A 236 -20.62 42.92 -1.27
C THR A 236 -22.05 43.16 -1.72
N TYR A 237 -22.68 42.18 -2.39
CA TYR A 237 -23.98 42.35 -3.03
C TYR A 237 -25.12 41.67 -2.27
N ASN A 238 -26.36 42.11 -2.48
CA ASN A 238 -27.51 41.50 -1.82
C ASN A 238 -27.79 40.11 -2.43
N GLN A 239 -27.47 39.06 -1.69
CA GLN A 239 -27.60 37.67 -2.11
C GLN A 239 -28.32 36.83 -1.06
N GLN A 240 -28.82 35.67 -1.49
CA GLN A 240 -29.22 34.61 -0.58
C GLN A 240 -28.00 33.77 -0.19
N ALA A 241 -28.06 33.19 1.00
CA ALA A 241 -26.94 32.42 1.51
C ALA A 241 -27.41 31.29 2.42
N TYR A 242 -26.62 30.22 2.43
CA TYR A 242 -26.67 29.14 3.41
C TYR A 242 -25.26 28.92 3.92
N GLY A 243 -25.09 28.80 5.23
CA GLY A 243 -23.77 28.67 5.83
C GLY A 243 -23.78 27.85 7.09
N TRP A 244 -22.70 27.10 7.29
CA TRP A 244 -22.54 26.20 8.43
C TRP A 244 -21.11 26.21 8.96
N ILE A 245 -20.99 26.00 10.27
CA ILE A 245 -19.73 25.83 10.98
C ILE A 245 -19.72 24.42 11.56
N MET A 246 -18.64 23.68 11.31
CA MET A 246 -18.41 22.32 11.80
C MET A 246 -17.25 22.34 12.80
N ARG A 247 -17.39 21.57 13.87
CA ARG A 247 -16.37 21.39 14.92
C ARG A 247 -15.70 20.04 14.78
N PHE A 248 -14.37 20.04 14.87
CA PHE A 248 -13.55 18.84 14.86
C PHE A 248 -12.53 18.86 15.99
N THR A 249 -12.24 17.67 16.54
CA THR A 249 -11.18 17.43 17.52
C THR A 249 -10.17 16.42 16.96
N GLY A 250 -9.02 16.23 17.63
CA GLY A 250 -7.99 15.26 17.20
C GLY A 250 -7.26 15.63 15.91
N HIS A 251 -7.42 16.86 15.42
CA HIS A 251 -6.74 17.39 14.24
C HIS A 251 -5.35 17.93 14.57
N HIS A 252 -4.54 18.14 13.54
CA HIS A 252 -3.24 18.80 13.69
C HIS A 252 -3.43 20.23 14.26
N PRO A 253 -2.71 20.63 15.32
CA PRO A 253 -3.00 21.86 16.07
C PRO A 253 -2.73 23.16 15.30
N THR A 254 -1.81 23.16 14.34
CA THR A 254 -1.43 24.35 13.56
C THR A 254 -1.61 24.24 12.05
N ALA A 255 -1.74 23.02 11.52
CA ALA A 255 -1.88 22.75 10.09
C ALA A 255 -2.99 21.71 9.83
N PRO A 256 -4.24 21.97 10.22
CA PRO A 256 -5.30 20.95 10.17
C PRO A 256 -5.63 20.46 8.76
N VAL A 257 -5.52 21.30 7.73
CA VAL A 257 -5.84 20.92 6.35
C VAL A 257 -4.57 20.52 5.61
N GLN A 258 -4.48 19.25 5.21
CA GLN A 258 -3.33 18.71 4.49
C GLN A 258 -3.44 18.93 2.97
N ALA A 259 -4.63 18.72 2.42
CA ALA A 259 -4.89 18.82 1.01
C ALA A 259 -6.33 19.26 0.77
N TYR A 260 -6.56 19.93 -0.36
CA TYR A 260 -7.90 20.22 -0.85
C TYR A 260 -7.94 20.20 -2.38
N ALA A 261 -9.13 19.97 -2.93
CA ALA A 261 -9.41 20.06 -4.35
C ALA A 261 -10.83 20.61 -4.56
N THR A 262 -11.05 21.30 -5.67
CA THR A 262 -12.34 21.92 -5.98
C THR A 262 -12.82 21.51 -7.37
N ALA A 263 -14.13 21.46 -7.56
CA ALA A 263 -14.75 21.35 -8.88
C ALA A 263 -15.89 22.36 -9.00
N ALA A 264 -16.21 22.74 -10.23
CA ALA A 264 -17.34 23.58 -10.54
C ALA A 264 -17.82 23.25 -11.96
N ASP A 265 -19.10 22.94 -12.12
CA ASP A 265 -19.71 22.52 -13.38
C ASP A 265 -21.24 22.70 -13.29
N TYR A 266 -21.97 22.14 -14.26
CA TYR A 266 -23.43 22.15 -14.35
C TYR A 266 -23.97 20.72 -14.59
N LEU A 267 -24.30 19.99 -13.52
CA LEU A 267 -24.67 18.56 -13.53
C LEU A 267 -25.58 18.21 -12.33
N ALA A 268 -26.45 17.20 -12.48
CA ALA A 268 -27.27 16.67 -11.37
C ALA A 268 -26.49 15.79 -10.35
N GLU A 269 -25.26 15.39 -10.71
CA GLU A 269 -24.33 14.71 -9.81
C GLU A 269 -23.07 15.58 -9.64
N PRO A 270 -23.11 16.63 -8.78
CA PRO A 270 -21.98 17.52 -8.58
C PRO A 270 -20.71 16.77 -8.21
N ALA A 271 -19.72 16.83 -9.09
CA ALA A 271 -18.45 16.14 -8.89
C ALA A 271 -17.77 16.66 -7.61
N SER A 272 -17.31 15.74 -6.77
CA SER A 272 -16.49 16.04 -5.59
C SER A 272 -15.11 15.42 -5.81
N PRO A 273 -14.08 16.22 -6.14
CA PRO A 273 -12.80 15.71 -6.62
C PRO A 273 -12.05 14.91 -5.54
N ALA A 274 -11.10 14.10 -5.98
CA ALA A 274 -10.21 13.35 -5.08
C ALA A 274 -9.12 14.26 -4.48
N VAL A 275 -8.62 13.87 -3.31
CA VAL A 275 -7.42 14.45 -2.69
C VAL A 275 -6.49 13.31 -2.28
N THR A 276 -5.18 13.53 -2.37
CA THR A 276 -4.18 12.56 -1.93
C THR A 276 -3.58 13.01 -0.61
N THR A 277 -3.57 12.12 0.38
CA THR A 277 -3.01 12.35 1.71
C THR A 277 -1.65 11.68 1.84
N THR A 278 -0.77 12.27 2.65
CA THR A 278 0.51 11.67 3.06
C THR A 278 0.47 11.17 4.51
N THR A 279 -0.65 11.38 5.20
CA THR A 279 -0.85 11.02 6.61
C THR A 279 -2.02 10.06 6.77
N ASN A 280 -1.82 9.02 7.57
CA ASN A 280 -2.88 8.08 7.94
C ASN A 280 -3.96 8.78 8.77
N ASN A 281 -5.15 8.19 8.82
CA ASN A 281 -6.25 8.65 9.68
C ASN A 281 -6.71 10.09 9.43
N CYS A 282 -6.63 10.55 8.17
CA CYS A 282 -7.26 11.81 7.79
C CYS A 282 -8.79 11.67 7.77
N LEU A 283 -9.50 12.76 8.03
CA LEU A 283 -10.92 12.89 7.74
C LEU A 283 -11.09 13.61 6.39
N VAL A 284 -11.81 12.97 5.47
CA VAL A 284 -12.16 13.53 4.16
C VAL A 284 -13.49 14.25 4.31
N LEU A 285 -13.49 15.57 4.18
CA LEU A 285 -14.67 16.42 4.26
C LEU A 285 -15.03 16.90 2.86
N ARG A 286 -16.27 16.69 2.43
CA ARG A 286 -16.80 17.14 1.14
C ARG A 286 -17.86 18.18 1.37
N LEU A 287 -17.73 19.30 0.68
CA LEU A 287 -18.56 20.49 0.80
C LEU A 287 -19.07 20.87 -0.59
N GLY A 288 -20.29 21.40 -0.67
CA GLY A 288 -20.89 21.86 -1.90
C GLY A 288 -21.78 23.08 -1.71
N ALA A 289 -21.80 23.94 -2.72
CA ALA A 289 -22.83 24.94 -2.97
C ALA A 289 -23.45 24.64 -4.32
N PHE A 290 -24.78 24.67 -4.38
CA PHE A 290 -25.56 24.37 -5.58
C PHE A 290 -26.55 25.50 -5.78
N ASP A 291 -26.65 25.95 -7.03
CA ASP A 291 -27.71 26.86 -7.46
C ASP A 291 -29.07 26.22 -7.15
N ASP A 292 -30.03 27.05 -6.80
CA ASP A 292 -31.42 26.68 -6.47
C ASP A 292 -31.61 25.64 -5.33
N ASP A 293 -32.84 25.13 -5.21
CA ASP A 293 -33.32 24.30 -4.11
C ASP A 293 -33.57 22.82 -4.42
N ASP A 294 -32.99 22.34 -5.52
CA ASP A 294 -33.09 20.97 -6.02
C ASP A 294 -32.21 19.99 -5.24
N ILE A 295 -32.51 19.90 -3.93
CA ILE A 295 -31.85 19.05 -2.95
C ILE A 295 -32.85 18.24 -2.14
N ASP A 296 -32.38 17.09 -1.63
CA ASP A 296 -33.01 16.41 -0.50
C ASP A 296 -32.45 16.98 0.81
N VAL A 297 -33.29 17.69 1.58
CA VAL A 297 -32.88 18.29 2.86
C VAL A 297 -32.35 17.23 3.82
N ASP A 298 -31.26 17.56 4.51
CA ASP A 298 -30.45 16.72 5.41
C ASP A 298 -29.74 15.52 4.73
N ALA A 299 -29.89 15.35 3.41
CA ALA A 299 -29.36 14.21 2.67
C ALA A 299 -28.45 14.65 1.51
N PRO A 300 -27.16 14.91 1.77
CA PRO A 300 -26.23 15.35 0.73
C PRO A 300 -25.92 14.28 -0.34
N GLY A 301 -26.37 13.03 -0.14
CA GLY A 301 -26.29 11.97 -1.14
C GLY A 301 -24.89 11.44 -1.43
N VAL A 302 -23.86 11.84 -0.67
CA VAL A 302 -22.46 11.51 -0.98
C VAL A 302 -22.15 10.03 -0.67
N PRO A 303 -21.84 9.19 -1.68
CA PRO A 303 -21.60 7.76 -1.45
C PRO A 303 -20.46 7.49 -0.46
N ALA A 304 -20.67 6.52 0.43
CA ALA A 304 -19.72 6.10 1.48
C ALA A 304 -19.32 7.19 2.49
N HIS A 305 -20.03 8.32 2.54
CA HIS A 305 -19.81 9.38 3.53
C HIS A 305 -20.99 9.46 4.49
N THR A 306 -20.70 9.93 5.70
CA THR A 306 -21.71 10.29 6.71
C THR A 306 -22.16 11.72 6.45
N ALA A 307 -23.47 11.93 6.35
CA ALA A 307 -24.06 13.26 6.19
C ALA A 307 -23.75 14.16 7.41
N ILE A 308 -23.44 15.42 7.14
CA ILE A 308 -23.38 16.48 8.15
C ILE A 308 -24.61 17.35 8.00
N THR A 309 -24.79 17.94 6.82
CA THR A 309 -25.94 18.80 6.52
C THR A 309 -26.20 18.85 5.01
N MET A 310 -27.43 19.23 4.66
CA MET A 310 -27.85 19.63 3.31
C MET A 310 -29.09 20.51 3.48
N ASP A 311 -28.99 21.81 3.21
CA ASP A 311 -30.13 22.73 3.35
C ASP A 311 -30.02 23.88 2.34
N LYS A 312 -31.05 24.70 2.33
CA LYS A 312 -31.30 25.76 1.36
C LYS A 312 -31.68 27.07 2.03
N SER A 313 -31.33 28.16 1.37
CA SER A 313 -31.63 29.51 1.81
C SER A 313 -33.14 29.79 1.91
N LYS A 314 -33.92 29.34 0.93
CA LYS A 314 -35.40 29.30 0.90
C LYS A 314 -35.85 28.23 -0.11
N SER A 315 -37.16 28.15 -0.38
CA SER A 315 -37.70 27.37 -1.49
C SER A 315 -38.14 28.24 -2.67
N GLY A 316 -38.08 27.67 -3.88
CA GLY A 316 -38.43 28.31 -5.15
C GLY A 316 -37.35 29.28 -5.63
N ASP A 317 -37.52 29.82 -6.84
CA ASP A 317 -36.50 30.52 -7.63
C ASP A 317 -35.64 31.56 -6.88
N ASP A 318 -34.43 31.82 -7.41
CA ASP A 318 -33.41 32.77 -6.91
C ASP A 318 -32.95 32.40 -5.49
N ASN A 319 -32.42 31.19 -5.33
CA ASN A 319 -31.93 30.68 -4.05
C ASN A 319 -30.63 29.89 -4.21
N ILE A 320 -30.00 29.61 -3.08
CA ILE A 320 -28.82 28.73 -3.00
C ILE A 320 -29.05 27.62 -1.99
N SER A 321 -28.51 26.45 -2.30
CA SER A 321 -28.38 25.32 -1.40
C SER A 321 -26.91 24.95 -1.16
N GLY A 322 -26.67 24.15 -0.12
CA GLY A 322 -25.34 23.63 0.15
C GLY A 322 -25.39 22.44 1.08
N GLY A 323 -24.29 21.70 1.12
CA GLY A 323 -24.23 20.48 1.92
C GLY A 323 -22.82 20.03 2.23
N ALA A 324 -22.74 19.14 3.22
CA ALA A 324 -21.50 18.60 3.71
C ALA A 324 -21.64 17.13 4.12
N ALA A 325 -20.60 16.34 3.84
CA ALA A 325 -20.48 14.96 4.27
C ALA A 325 -19.03 14.59 4.54
N TYR A 326 -18.77 13.63 5.41
CA TYR A 326 -17.41 13.20 5.74
C TYR A 326 -17.20 11.68 5.70
N ALA A 327 -15.96 11.26 5.48
CA ALA A 327 -15.53 9.86 5.61
C ALA A 327 -14.14 9.79 6.22
N TYR A 328 -13.82 8.68 6.87
CA TYR A 328 -12.49 8.41 7.40
C TYR A 328 -11.61 7.75 6.35
N LEU A 329 -10.38 8.26 6.20
CA LEU A 329 -9.34 7.67 5.38
C LEU A 329 -8.25 7.07 6.29
N PRO A 330 -8.31 5.76 6.60
CA PRO A 330 -7.45 5.14 7.61
C PRO A 330 -5.99 5.06 7.18
N MET A 331 -5.71 5.01 5.88
CA MET A 331 -4.35 4.94 5.33
C MET A 331 -4.09 6.13 4.41
N ALA A 332 -2.90 6.70 4.50
CA ALA A 332 -2.42 7.72 3.58
C ALA A 332 -2.56 7.23 2.14
N GLY A 333 -2.93 8.12 1.25
CA GLY A 333 -3.13 7.83 -0.16
C GLY A 333 -4.32 8.59 -0.75
N ASP A 334 -4.79 8.11 -1.89
CA ASP A 334 -5.92 8.69 -2.60
C ASP A 334 -7.24 8.47 -1.83
N ALA A 335 -7.93 9.55 -1.50
CA ALA A 335 -9.26 9.55 -0.89
C ALA A 335 -10.38 9.17 -1.86
N GLY A 336 -10.06 9.07 -3.16
CA GLY A 336 -11.02 8.84 -4.23
C GLY A 336 -11.88 10.06 -4.54
N ALA A 337 -12.44 10.10 -5.75
CA ALA A 337 -13.48 11.07 -6.11
C ALA A 337 -14.85 10.56 -5.66
N SER A 338 -15.80 11.47 -5.50
CA SER A 338 -17.21 11.17 -5.18
C SER A 338 -18.11 12.20 -5.88
N HIS A 339 -19.39 12.23 -5.53
CA HIS A 339 -20.34 13.24 -5.99
C HIS A 339 -21.40 13.51 -4.92
N PHE A 340 -22.07 14.66 -5.02
CA PHE A 340 -23.35 14.90 -4.35
C PHE A 340 -24.50 14.39 -5.22
N THR A 341 -25.67 14.18 -4.63
CA THR A 341 -26.89 13.83 -5.37
C THR A 341 -27.90 14.96 -5.23
N LEU A 342 -28.31 15.52 -6.36
CA LEU A 342 -29.34 16.56 -6.45
C LEU A 342 -30.63 15.98 -7.05
N THR A 343 -31.75 16.69 -6.92
CA THR A 343 -33.03 16.29 -7.50
C THR A 343 -33.21 16.75 -8.94
N ASP A 344 -32.44 17.74 -9.39
CA ASP A 344 -32.31 18.18 -10.78
C ASP A 344 -30.87 18.65 -11.10
N ILE A 345 -30.62 19.12 -12.32
CA ILE A 345 -29.31 19.61 -12.79
C ILE A 345 -29.10 21.04 -12.28
N GLU A 346 -28.00 21.24 -11.54
CA GLU A 346 -27.63 22.56 -11.02
C GLU A 346 -26.21 22.98 -11.33
N GLN A 347 -25.99 24.30 -11.33
CA GLN A 347 -24.69 24.92 -11.31
C GLN A 347 -24.11 24.73 -9.92
N PHE A 348 -22.85 24.33 -9.83
CA PHE A 348 -22.28 24.02 -8.52
C PHE A 348 -20.84 24.45 -8.36
N VAL A 349 -20.46 24.52 -7.09
CA VAL A 349 -19.08 24.56 -6.64
C VAL A 349 -18.91 23.55 -5.51
N THR A 350 -17.97 22.64 -5.61
CA THR A 350 -17.63 21.69 -4.54
C THR A 350 -16.19 21.87 -4.09
N THR A 351 -15.93 21.47 -2.85
CA THR A 351 -14.59 21.39 -2.24
C THR A 351 -14.45 20.10 -1.46
N THR A 352 -13.40 19.34 -1.73
CA THR A 352 -12.95 18.21 -0.91
C THR A 352 -11.76 18.65 -0.09
N LEU A 353 -11.77 18.41 1.22
CA LEU A 353 -10.67 18.65 2.15
C LEU A 353 -10.20 17.32 2.76
N ALA A 354 -8.89 17.21 3.01
CA ALA A 354 -8.34 16.23 3.94
C ALA A 354 -7.88 16.94 5.21
N ILE A 355 -8.57 16.67 6.32
CA ILE A 355 -8.18 17.12 7.66
C ILE A 355 -7.21 16.07 8.22
N GLN A 356 -5.98 16.48 8.51
CA GLN A 356 -4.98 15.58 9.08
C GLN A 356 -5.06 15.54 10.62
N PRO A 357 -4.82 14.37 11.22
CA PRO A 357 -4.86 14.20 12.66
C PRO A 357 -3.67 14.88 13.36
N GLU A 358 -3.78 15.02 14.67
CA GLU A 358 -2.64 15.38 15.51
C GLU A 358 -1.54 14.32 15.39
N PHE A 359 -0.34 14.78 15.03
CA PHE A 359 0.86 13.96 15.16
C PHE A 359 1.33 14.03 16.62
N PRO A 360 1.66 12.90 17.24
CA PRO A 360 2.38 12.89 18.52
C PRO A 360 3.81 13.39 18.40
#